data_AF-A0A5C7TEF1-F1
#
_entry.id   AF-A0A5C7TEF1-F1
#
_cell.length_a   1.000
_cell.length_b   1.000
_cell.length_c   1.000
_cell.angle_alpha   90.00
_cell.angle_beta   90.00
_cell.angle_gamma   90.00
#
_symmetry.space_group_name_H-M   'P 1'
#
loop_
_entity.id
_entity.type
_entity.pdbx_description
1 polymer ?
#
loop_
_entity_poly.entity_id
_entity_poly.type
_entity_poly.pdbx_seq_one_letter_code
_entity_poly.pdbx_strand_id
1 'polypeptide(L)' 'MTIKRLVAAMLLALGSNSVLAEESFTVKDIQVEGLQRVALGAALNNLPFSIGDRVSDYTLAK' A
#
# COMPACT_ATOMS: atom_id res chain seq x y z
N MET A 1 -1.89 27.71 -35.55
CA MET A 1 -2.17 26.42 -34.88
C MET A 1 -1.11 26.06 -33.82
N THR A 2 -0.29 27.01 -33.34
CA THR A 2 0.77 26.79 -32.35
C THR A 2 0.31 27.15 -30.93
N ILE A 3 -0.46 28.24 -30.79
CA ILE A 3 -0.97 28.69 -29.48
C ILE A 3 -1.89 27.65 -28.80
N LYS A 4 -2.76 26.99 -29.57
CA LYS A 4 -3.65 25.92 -29.06
C LYS A 4 -2.88 24.71 -28.56
N ARG A 5 -1.73 24.40 -29.19
CA ARG A 5 -0.85 23.30 -28.78
C ARG A 5 -0.10 23.64 -27.49
N LEU A 6 0.30 24.91 -27.35
CA LEU A 6 1.02 25.40 -26.17
C LEU A 6 0.10 25.44 -24.94
N VAL A 7 -1.15 25.88 -25.11
CA VAL A 7 -2.18 25.82 -24.07
C VAL A 7 -2.51 24.38 -23.68
N ALA A 8 -2.66 23.47 -24.65
CA ALA A 8 -2.89 22.06 -24.36
C ALA A 8 -1.73 21.41 -23.61
N ALA A 9 -0.48 21.75 -23.94
CA ALA A 9 0.70 21.26 -23.24
C ALA A 9 0.78 21.77 -21.78
N MET A 10 0.45 23.05 -21.54
CA MET A 10 0.37 23.60 -20.18
C MET A 10 -0.73 22.94 -19.36
N LEU A 11 -1.88 22.65 -19.97
CA LEU A 11 -3.02 22.04 -19.28
C LEU A 11 -2.72 20.57 -18.90
N LEU A 12 -1.99 19.84 -19.75
CA LEU A 12 -1.50 18.49 -19.43
C LEU A 12 -0.41 18.49 -18.34
N ALA A 13 0.49 19.48 -18.36
CA ALA A 13 1.50 19.61 -17.31
C ALA A 13 0.88 19.90 -15.93
N LEU A 14 -0.19 20.70 -15.87
CA LEU A 14 -0.92 20.98 -14.63
C LEU A 14 -1.80 19.82 -14.16
N GLY A 15 -2.26 18.95 -15.07
CA GLY A 15 -3.03 17.74 -14.75
C GLY A 15 -2.19 16.54 -14.32
N SER A 16 -0.86 16.68 -14.34
CA SER A 16 0.08 15.63 -13.97
C SER A 16 0.08 15.47 -12.44
N ASN A 17 -0.82 14.64 -11.93
CA ASN A 17 -0.81 14.23 -10.53
C ASN A 17 0.38 13.28 -10.35
N SER A 18 1.37 13.67 -9.54
CA SER A 18 2.39 12.72 -9.08
C SER A 18 1.68 11.64 -8.27
N VAL A 19 1.68 10.41 -8.77
CA VAL A 19 1.36 9.23 -7.97
C VAL A 19 2.46 9.13 -6.92
N LEU A 20 2.17 9.65 -5.73
CA LEU A 20 2.91 9.31 -4.53
C LEU A 20 2.64 7.82 -4.32
N ALA A 21 3.65 6.98 -4.53
CA ALA A 21 3.57 5.59 -4.17
C ALA A 21 3.30 5.53 -2.65
N GLU A 22 2.06 5.26 -2.27
CA GLU A 22 1.72 5.03 -0.86
C GLU A 22 2.34 3.67 -0.49
N GLU A 23 3.58 3.69 0.01
CA GLU A 23 4.35 2.51 0.44
C GLU A 23 3.75 1.82 1.67
N SER A 24 2.72 2.41 2.28
CA SER A 24 2.02 1.88 3.44
C SER A 24 0.62 1.41 3.07
N PHE A 25 0.33 0.13 3.25
CA PHE A 25 -1.00 -0.42 3.03
C PHE A 25 -1.69 -0.77 4.36
N THR A 26 -3.02 -0.71 4.38
CA THR A 26 -3.81 -1.12 5.54
C THR A 26 -4.07 -2.62 5.49
N VAL A 27 -3.76 -3.35 6.57
CA VAL A 27 -4.09 -4.78 6.69
C VAL A 27 -5.60 -4.94 6.75
N LYS A 28 -6.21 -5.54 5.71
CA LYS A 28 -7.66 -5.79 5.68
C LYS A 28 -8.05 -7.11 6.33
N ASP A 29 -7.25 -8.14 6.12
CA ASP A 29 -7.50 -9.49 6.63
C ASP A 29 -6.17 -10.25 6.75
N ILE A 30 -6.09 -11.21 7.68
CA ILE A 30 -4.91 -12.03 7.93
C ILE A 30 -5.30 -13.50 7.81
N GLN A 31 -4.86 -14.15 6.73
CA GLN A 31 -5.05 -15.58 6.50
C GLN A 31 -3.76 -16.34 6.79
N VAL A 32 -3.85 -17.38 7.62
CA VAL A 32 -2.70 -18.21 7.99
C VAL A 32 -2.90 -19.62 7.43
N GLU A 33 -1.99 -20.06 6.57
CA GLU A 33 -2.00 -21.39 5.96
C GLU A 33 -0.87 -22.27 6.52
N GLY A 34 -1.04 -23.59 6.50
CA GLY A 34 0.01 -24.54 6.90
C GLY A 34 0.18 -24.76 8.41
N LEU A 35 -0.80 -24.37 9.22
CA LEU A 35 -0.76 -24.56 10.67
C LEU A 35 -0.90 -26.05 11.04
N GLN A 36 0.15 -26.65 11.59
CA GLN A 36 0.14 -28.08 11.96
C GLN A 36 0.12 -28.34 13.47
N ARG A 37 0.85 -27.55 14.26
CA ARG A 37 1.06 -27.78 15.70
C ARG A 37 0.66 -26.62 16.60
N VAL A 38 0.21 -25.50 16.03
CA VAL A 38 -0.09 -24.25 16.73
C VAL A 38 -1.56 -23.88 16.45
N ALA A 39 -2.23 -23.19 17.38
CA ALA A 39 -3.58 -22.68 17.15
C ALA A 39 -3.55 -21.33 16.43
N LEU A 40 -4.56 -21.03 15.59
CA LEU A 40 -4.63 -19.79 14.82
C LEU A 40 -4.49 -18.55 15.71
N GLY A 41 -5.16 -18.52 16.86
CA GLY A 41 -5.07 -17.40 17.80
C GLY A 41 -3.68 -17.20 18.42
N ALA A 42 -2.91 -18.28 18.61
CA ALA A 42 -1.53 -18.17 19.10
C ALA A 42 -0.58 -17.67 18.00
N ALA A 43 -0.81 -18.07 16.75
CA ALA A 43 -0.03 -17.56 15.62
C ALA A 43 -0.29 -16.06 15.39
N LEU A 44 -1.55 -15.64 15.41
CA LEU A 44 -1.94 -14.23 15.23
C LEU A 44 -1.38 -13.33 16.35
N ASN A 45 -1.37 -13.80 17.59
CA ASN A 45 -0.85 -13.02 18.73
C ASN A 45 0.68 -12.88 18.73
N ASN A 46 1.40 -13.67 17.91
CA ASN A 46 2.84 -13.53 17.72
C ASN A 46 3.20 -12.60 16.54
N LEU A 47 2.22 -12.10 15.78
CA LEU A 47 2.47 -11.15 14.70
C LEU A 47 2.62 -9.73 15.26
N PRO A 48 3.58 -8.94 14.75
CA PRO A 48 3.82 -7.57 15.23
C PRO A 48 2.80 -6.54 14.69
N PHE A 49 1.77 -6.97 13.95
CA PHE A 49 0.75 -6.12 13.34
C PHE A 49 -0.63 -6.80 13.39
N SER A 50 -1.67 -5.98 13.43
CA SER A 50 -3.06 -6.42 13.48
C SER A 50 -3.88 -5.94 12.27
N ILE A 51 -5.07 -6.52 12.12
CA ILE A 51 -6.05 -6.08 11.12
C ILE A 51 -6.40 -4.61 11.39
N GLY A 52 -6.28 -3.75 10.37
CA GLY A 52 -6.50 -2.31 10.45
C GLY A 52 -5.22 -1.48 10.59
N ASP A 53 -4.08 -2.09 10.88
CA ASP A 53 -2.80 -1.35 10.96
C ASP A 53 -2.29 -0.97 9.56
N ARG A 54 -1.61 0.18 9.48
CA ARG A 54 -0.83 0.57 8.29
C ARG A 54 0.57 -0.03 8.40
N VAL A 55 0.89 -0.97 7.51
CA VAL A 55 2.21 -1.59 7.38
C VAL A 55 2.86 -1.14 6.09
N SER A 56 4.17 -0.92 6.17
CA SER A 56 5.05 -0.60 5.05
C SER A 56 6.03 -1.75 4.84
N ASP A 57 6.58 -1.88 3.63
CA ASP A 57 7.61 -2.90 3.34
C ASP A 57 8.80 -2.85 4.32
N TYR A 58 9.13 -1.68 4.86
CA TYR A 58 10.16 -1.54 5.91
C TYR A 58 9.80 -2.28 7.21
N THR A 59 8.51 -2.28 7.57
CA THR A 59 8.01 -2.96 8.78
C THR A 59 7.86 -4.47 8.60
N LEU A 60 7.77 -4.96 7.36
CA LEU A 60 7.65 -6.39 7.04
C LEU A 60 9.01 -7.07 6.85
N ALA A 61 10.04 -6.33 6.44
CA ALA A 61 11.37 -6.85 6.17
C ALA A 61 12.26 -7.00 7.42
N LYS A 62 11.78 -6.59 8.60
CA LYS A 62 12.51 -6.60 9.87
C LYS A 62 12.10 -7.78 10.74
#